data_AF-A0A445B8E6-F1
#
_entry.id   AF-A0A445B8E6-F1
#
_cell.length_a   1.000
_cell.length_b   1.000
_cell.length_c   1.000
_cell.angle_alpha   90.00
_cell.angle_beta   90.00
_cell.angle_gamma   90.00
#
_symmetry.space_group_name_H-M   'P 1'
#
loop_
_entity.id
_entity.type
_entity.pdbx_description
1 polymer ?
#
loop_
_entity_poly.entity_id
_entity_poly.type
_entity_poly.pdbx_seq_one_letter_code
_entity_poly.pdbx_strand_id
1 'polypeptide(L)'
;MKKNEGVNERMRKRKRKNYSVNLKSDKSHYNPALIKKQKEFYKNAKNVKKFKKMLKHQTEQSDHFSTQKLMIENSSAEMKEDKCESERRRKKKYCLEELYRKKHEEKERERMEREAAMMAKKEEREEAQARRKALRDKMLKKTRKGQPLMKYRIEHLLSTIQASSQI
;
A
#
# COMPACT_ATOMS: atom_id res chain seq x y z
N MET A 1 34.55 24.63 54.17
CA MET A 1 33.49 24.77 53.14
C MET A 1 33.73 23.76 52.01
N LYS A 2 33.03 22.61 51.97
CA LYS A 2 32.86 21.78 50.75
C LYS A 2 31.62 20.90 50.91
N LYS A 3 30.51 21.30 50.30
CA LYS A 3 29.36 20.45 49.94
C LYS A 3 28.92 20.95 48.57
N ASN A 4 28.73 20.05 47.59
CA ASN A 4 27.79 20.16 46.44
C ASN A 4 28.14 19.28 45.22
N GLU A 5 28.63 18.05 45.41
CA GLU A 5 28.77 17.10 44.28
C GLU A 5 27.71 15.98 44.26
N GLY A 6 27.01 15.73 45.37
CA GLY A 6 26.10 14.57 45.50
C GLY A 6 24.68 14.73 44.92
N VAL A 7 24.27 15.92 44.47
CA VAL A 7 22.89 16.17 44.01
C VAL A 7 22.69 15.83 42.53
N ASN A 8 23.74 15.96 41.70
CA ASN A 8 23.61 15.81 40.25
C ASN A 8 23.60 14.34 39.76
N GLU A 9 24.06 13.41 40.59
CA GLU A 9 24.14 12.00 40.21
C GLU A 9 22.80 11.25 40.40
N ARG A 10 21.96 11.71 41.33
CA ARG A 10 20.60 11.17 41.56
C ARG A 10 19.60 11.57 40.47
N MET A 11 19.82 12.69 39.78
CA MET A 11 18.98 13.09 38.62
C MET A 11 19.33 12.32 37.34
N ARG A 12 20.59 11.88 37.17
CA ARG A 12 21.01 11.13 35.98
C ARG A 12 20.45 9.71 35.91
N LYS A 13 20.14 9.09 37.06
CA LYS A 13 19.57 7.73 37.12
C LYS A 13 18.04 7.66 36.94
N ARG A 14 17.33 8.80 36.93
CA ARG A 14 15.85 8.83 36.86
C ARG A 14 15.24 8.97 35.46
N LYS A 15 16.04 9.14 34.39
CA LYS A 15 15.51 9.28 33.02
C LYS A 15 15.96 8.17 32.07
N ARG A 16 15.88 6.89 32.47
CA ARG A 16 15.95 5.77 31.52
C ARG A 16 15.07 4.60 31.96
N LYS A 17 13.76 4.81 32.07
CA LYS A 17 12.78 3.76 31.80
C LYS A 17 12.32 3.91 30.36
N ASN A 18 13.18 3.52 29.44
CA ASN A 18 12.72 3.20 28.09
C ASN A 18 12.01 1.86 28.20
N TYR A 19 10.68 1.89 28.30
CA TYR A 19 9.86 0.72 28.04
C TYR A 19 9.94 0.43 26.54
N SER A 20 11.02 -0.21 26.09
CA SER A 20 10.95 -1.00 24.87
C SER A 20 10.33 -2.33 25.28
N VAL A 21 9.00 -2.37 25.36
CA VAL A 21 8.28 -3.63 25.37
C VAL A 21 8.43 -4.20 23.97
N ASN A 22 9.53 -4.91 23.74
CA ASN A 22 9.72 -5.69 22.53
C ASN A 22 8.88 -6.97 22.71
N LEU A 23 7.55 -6.82 22.70
CA LEU A 23 6.66 -7.94 22.46
C LEU A 23 7.03 -8.43 21.07
N LYS A 24 7.77 -9.53 21.01
CA LYS A 24 7.85 -10.34 19.79
C LYS A 24 6.42 -10.81 19.53
N SER A 25 5.64 -10.02 18.77
CA SER A 25 4.27 -10.35 18.44
C SER A 25 4.30 -11.60 17.57
N ASP A 26 3.60 -12.64 18.01
CA ASP A 26 3.35 -13.81 17.17
C ASP A 26 2.86 -13.36 15.80
N LYS A 27 3.45 -13.98 14.77
CA LYS A 27 3.52 -13.49 13.40
C LYS A 27 2.22 -13.71 12.61
N SER A 28 1.06 -13.53 13.24
CA SER A 28 -0.20 -14.06 12.70
C SER A 28 -1.40 -13.10 12.73
N HIS A 29 -1.26 -11.87 13.24
CA HIS A 29 -2.37 -10.90 13.19
C HIS A 29 -1.99 -9.61 12.48
N TYR A 30 -2.62 -9.37 11.32
CA TYR A 30 -2.39 -8.19 10.49
C TYR A 30 -2.95 -6.95 11.18
N ASN A 31 -2.07 -6.17 11.81
CA ASN A 31 -2.41 -4.86 12.36
C ASN A 31 -1.91 -3.74 11.44
N PRO A 32 -2.79 -3.06 10.68
CA PRO A 32 -2.38 -2.02 9.74
C PRO A 32 -1.74 -0.80 10.41
N ALA A 33 -2.07 -0.50 11.67
CA ALA A 33 -1.51 0.64 12.38
C ALA A 33 -0.03 0.41 12.76
N LEU A 34 0.30 -0.80 13.21
CA LEU A 34 1.69 -1.17 13.55
C LEU A 34 2.59 -1.19 12.31
N ILE A 35 2.07 -1.71 11.20
CA ILE A 35 2.79 -1.76 9.92
C ILE A 35 3.05 -0.33 9.39
N LYS A 36 2.05 0.56 9.46
CA LYS A 36 2.23 1.98 9.09
C LYS A 36 3.33 2.63 9.94
N LYS A 37 3.28 2.46 11.26
CA LYS A 37 4.27 3.01 12.20
C LYS A 37 5.69 2.51 11.90
N GLN A 38 5.86 1.22 11.62
CA GLN A 38 7.17 0.64 11.29
C GLN A 38 7.71 1.16 9.95
N LYS A 39 6.85 1.29 8.93
CA LYS A 39 7.21 1.86 7.63
C LYS A 39 7.65 3.32 7.76
N GLU A 40 6.92 4.12 8.51
CA GLU A 40 7.25 5.53 8.76
C GLU A 40 8.56 5.67 9.54
N PHE A 41 8.75 4.88 10.60
CA PHE A 41 10.00 4.88 11.36
C PHE A 41 11.21 4.56 10.46
N TYR A 42 11.10 3.54 9.62
CA TYR A 42 12.15 3.17 8.67
C TYR A 42 12.42 4.25 7.61
N LYS A 43 11.37 4.86 7.07
CA LYS A 43 11.48 5.98 6.12
C LYS A 43 12.19 7.17 6.74
N ASN A 44 11.82 7.52 7.97
CA ASN A 44 12.43 8.61 8.73
C ASN A 44 13.90 8.34 9.05
N ALA A 45 14.23 7.12 9.51
CA ALA A 45 15.62 6.71 9.77
C ALA A 45 16.48 6.79 8.50
N LYS A 46 15.95 6.40 7.34
CA LYS A 46 16.62 6.56 6.04
C LYS A 46 16.88 8.03 5.70
N ASN A 47 15.89 8.90 5.87
CA ASN A 47 16.02 10.32 5.59
C ASN A 47 17.07 10.98 6.49
N VAL A 48 17.06 10.67 7.79
CA VAL A 48 18.08 11.13 8.74
C VAL A 48 19.48 10.63 8.33
N LYS A 49 19.62 9.36 7.96
CA LYS A 49 20.91 8.81 7.50
C LYS A 49 21.39 9.50 6.22
N LYS A 50 20.49 9.77 5.27
CA LYS A 50 20.79 10.49 4.03
C LYS A 50 21.26 11.91 4.33
N PHE A 51 20.53 12.65 5.17
CA PHE A 51 20.89 14.00 5.58
C PHE A 51 22.25 14.06 6.30
N LYS A 52 22.50 13.14 7.24
CA LYS A 52 23.80 13.04 7.92
C LYS A 52 24.95 12.74 6.96
N LYS A 53 24.73 11.94 5.93
CA LYS A 53 25.74 11.70 4.88
C LYS A 53 26.01 12.97 4.06
N MET A 54 24.96 13.71 3.67
CA MET A 54 25.12 14.97 2.95
C MET A 54 25.88 16.01 3.78
N LEU A 55 25.57 16.14 5.07
CA LEU A 55 26.32 17.02 5.96
C LEU A 55 27.80 16.65 6.05
N LYS A 56 28.11 15.35 6.19
CA LYS A 56 29.51 14.88 6.16
C LYS A 56 30.24 15.29 4.89
N HIS A 57 29.62 15.11 3.72
CA HIS A 57 30.23 15.52 2.46
C HIS A 57 30.42 17.04 2.34
N GLN A 58 29.55 17.86 2.92
CA GLN A 58 29.75 19.32 2.96
C GLN A 58 30.92 19.71 3.87
N THR A 59 31.08 19.05 5.03
CA THR A 59 32.21 19.28 5.95
C THR A 59 33.53 18.75 5.37
N GLU A 60 33.51 17.61 4.68
CA GLU A 60 34.70 17.08 3.99
C GLU A 60 35.10 17.93 2.78
N GLN A 61 34.12 18.56 2.08
CA GLN A 61 34.42 19.50 1.00
C GLN A 61 35.07 20.79 1.50
N SER A 62 34.70 21.32 2.68
CA SER A 62 35.39 22.50 3.24
C SER A 62 36.85 22.23 3.58
N ASP A 63 37.22 20.98 3.90
CA ASP A 63 38.61 20.59 4.17
C ASP A 63 39.38 20.22 2.89
N HIS A 64 38.71 19.67 1.87
CA HIS A 64 39.32 19.26 0.60
C HIS A 64 39.68 20.42 -0.34
N PHE A 65 39.02 21.59 -0.26
CA PHE A 65 39.41 22.76 -1.05
C PHE A 65 40.82 23.28 -0.68
N SER A 66 41.33 22.94 0.52
CA SER A 66 42.69 23.27 0.94
C SER A 66 43.74 22.31 0.36
N THR A 67 43.39 21.03 0.17
CA THR A 67 44.31 20.00 -0.34
C THR A 67 44.34 19.91 -1.87
N GLN A 68 43.25 20.25 -2.56
CA GLN A 68 43.16 20.10 -4.02
C GLN A 68 44.01 21.14 -4.79
N LYS A 69 44.31 22.30 -4.19
CA LYS A 69 45.20 23.31 -4.81
C LYS A 69 46.66 22.85 -4.92
N LEU A 70 47.08 21.85 -4.13
CA LEU A 70 48.45 21.32 -4.13
C LEU A 70 48.67 20.14 -5.09
N MET A 71 47.63 19.53 -5.66
CA MET A 71 47.76 18.32 -6.49
C MET A 71 47.63 18.55 -8.00
N ILE A 72 47.31 19.78 -8.45
CA ILE A 72 47.04 20.07 -9.87
C ILE A 72 48.32 20.05 -10.75
N GLU A 73 49.52 19.99 -10.18
CA GLU A 73 50.77 20.02 -10.96
C GLU A 73 51.25 18.63 -11.45
N ASN A 74 50.71 17.52 -10.95
CA ASN A 74 51.25 16.19 -11.28
C ASN A 74 50.14 15.15 -11.57
N SER A 75 49.62 15.09 -12.80
CA SER A 75 49.06 13.87 -13.40
C SER A 75 48.49 14.11 -14.81
N SER A 76 49.37 14.40 -15.76
CA SER A 76 49.15 14.10 -17.17
C SER A 76 49.30 12.59 -17.38
N ALA A 77 48.23 11.82 -17.24
CA ALA A 77 48.24 10.40 -17.65
C ALA A 77 46.83 9.90 -18.02
N GLU A 78 46.63 9.81 -19.34
CA GLU A 78 45.94 8.71 -20.03
C GLU A 78 44.43 8.48 -19.76
N MET A 79 43.60 9.18 -20.54
CA MET A 79 42.26 8.72 -20.92
C MET A 79 42.37 7.62 -21.99
N LYS A 80 42.09 6.34 -21.67
CA LYS A 80 41.44 5.36 -22.57
C LYS A 80 40.91 4.17 -21.76
N GLU A 81 39.58 4.08 -21.59
CA GLU A 81 38.77 2.84 -21.63
C GLU A 81 37.38 3.08 -21.03
N ASP A 82 36.40 3.49 -21.85
CA ASP A 82 35.02 3.66 -21.36
C ASP A 82 33.93 3.38 -22.41
N LYS A 83 34.26 2.67 -23.50
CA LYS A 83 33.28 2.33 -24.55
C LYS A 83 32.42 1.12 -24.19
N CYS A 84 32.95 0.14 -23.47
CA CYS A 84 32.28 -1.14 -23.20
C CYS A 84 31.20 -1.03 -22.10
N GLU A 85 31.37 -0.14 -21.12
CA GLU A 85 30.38 0.00 -20.03
C GLU A 85 29.11 0.74 -20.49
N SER A 86 29.24 1.68 -21.44
CA SER A 86 28.10 2.47 -21.94
C SER A 86 27.06 1.60 -22.66
N GLU A 87 27.48 0.59 -23.43
CA GLU A 87 26.57 -0.32 -24.13
C GLU A 87 25.83 -1.27 -23.19
N ARG A 88 26.52 -1.80 -22.17
CA ARG A 88 25.89 -2.62 -21.12
C ARG A 88 24.86 -1.81 -20.32
N ARG A 89 25.14 -0.53 -20.03
CA ARG A 89 24.20 0.39 -19.39
C ARG A 89 23.00 0.71 -20.29
N ARG A 90 23.18 0.86 -21.61
CA ARG A 90 22.09 1.07 -22.59
C ARG A 90 21.16 -0.15 -22.69
N LYS A 91 21.71 -1.37 -22.78
CA LYS A 91 20.92 -2.62 -22.79
C LYS A 91 20.13 -2.83 -21.48
N LYS A 92 20.71 -2.49 -20.31
CA LYS A 92 20.00 -2.52 -19.02
C LYS A 92 18.85 -1.51 -18.91
N LYS A 93 18.97 -0.32 -19.53
CA LYS A 93 17.90 0.69 -19.55
C LYS A 93 16.69 0.21 -20.35
N TYR A 94 16.92 -0.41 -21.50
CA TYR A 94 15.86 -1.00 -22.32
C TYR A 94 15.09 -2.09 -21.57
N CYS A 95 15.80 -2.97 -20.84
CA CYS A 95 15.20 -3.98 -19.98
C CYS A 95 14.33 -3.38 -18.85
N LEU A 96 14.72 -2.22 -18.29
CA LEU A 96 13.94 -1.57 -17.23
C LEU A 96 12.64 -0.97 -17.76
N GLU A 97 12.69 -0.31 -18.92
CA GLU A 97 11.51 0.29 -19.56
C GLU A 97 10.48 -0.77 -19.97
N GLU A 98 10.94 -1.90 -20.52
CA GLU A 98 10.10 -3.05 -20.84
C GLU A 98 9.42 -3.65 -19.60
N LEU A 99 10.13 -3.74 -18.47
CA LEU A 99 9.57 -4.22 -17.21
C LEU A 99 8.46 -3.30 -16.69
N TYR A 100 8.64 -1.98 -16.79
CA TYR A 100 7.61 -1.03 -16.39
C TYR A 100 6.38 -1.10 -17.30
N ARG A 101 6.58 -1.18 -18.63
CA ARG A 101 5.48 -1.36 -19.57
C ARG A 101 4.67 -2.62 -19.28
N LYS A 102 5.34 -3.78 -19.15
CA LYS A 102 4.68 -5.05 -18.84
C LYS A 102 3.87 -4.98 -17.53
N LYS A 103 4.44 -4.37 -16.49
CA LYS A 103 3.76 -4.21 -15.20
C LYS A 103 2.53 -3.30 -15.29
N HIS A 104 2.59 -2.24 -16.10
CA HIS A 104 1.44 -1.37 -16.34
C HIS A 104 0.35 -2.11 -17.13
N GLU A 105 0.71 -2.82 -18.18
CA GLU A 105 -0.21 -3.62 -18.99
C GLU A 105 -0.91 -4.71 -18.14
N GLU A 106 -0.18 -5.41 -17.28
CA GLU A 106 -0.74 -6.41 -16.36
C GLU A 106 -1.71 -5.79 -15.35
N LYS A 107 -1.36 -4.63 -14.79
CA LYS A 107 -2.21 -3.91 -13.83
C LYS A 107 -3.50 -3.41 -14.45
N GLU A 108 -3.46 -2.90 -15.68
CA GLU A 108 -4.67 -2.46 -16.39
C GLU A 108 -5.53 -3.66 -16.79
N ARG A 109 -4.93 -4.79 -17.19
CA ARG A 109 -5.66 -6.05 -17.42
C ARG A 109 -6.37 -6.53 -16.16
N GLU A 110 -5.68 -6.55 -15.03
CA GLU A 110 -6.26 -6.94 -13.74
C GLU A 110 -7.42 -6.01 -13.31
N ARG A 111 -7.34 -4.71 -13.64
CA ARG A 111 -8.45 -3.78 -13.41
C ARG A 111 -9.65 -4.12 -14.27
N MET A 112 -9.44 -4.34 -15.57
CA MET A 112 -10.53 -4.70 -16.48
C MET A 112 -11.20 -6.01 -16.07
N GLU A 113 -10.44 -7.04 -15.68
CA GLU A 113 -10.99 -8.31 -15.20
C GLU A 113 -11.81 -8.14 -13.91
N ARG A 114 -11.32 -7.33 -12.97
CA ARG A 114 -12.07 -7.00 -11.74
C ARG A 114 -13.35 -6.24 -12.04
N GLU A 115 -13.29 -5.24 -12.92
CA GLU A 115 -14.45 -4.45 -13.30
C GLU A 115 -15.49 -5.31 -14.02
N ALA A 116 -15.06 -6.20 -14.93
CA ALA A 116 -15.95 -7.16 -15.58
C ALA A 116 -16.62 -8.11 -14.58
N ALA A 117 -15.86 -8.68 -13.64
CA ALA A 117 -16.42 -9.54 -12.60
C ALA A 117 -17.38 -8.79 -11.67
N MET A 118 -17.11 -7.53 -11.37
CA MET A 118 -17.98 -6.67 -10.57
C MET A 118 -19.27 -6.34 -11.31
N MET A 119 -19.19 -6.04 -12.61
CA MET A 119 -20.37 -5.76 -13.44
C MET A 119 -21.25 -6.99 -13.60
N ALA A 120 -20.67 -8.18 -13.84
CA ALA A 120 -21.44 -9.42 -13.90
C ALA A 120 -22.19 -9.71 -12.60
N LYS A 121 -21.53 -9.54 -11.44
CA LYS A 121 -22.18 -9.68 -10.13
C LYS A 121 -23.25 -8.63 -9.87
N LYS A 122 -23.08 -7.42 -10.42
CA LYS A 122 -24.07 -6.35 -10.29
C LYS A 122 -25.30 -6.66 -11.13
N GLU A 123 -25.12 -7.11 -12.36
CA GLU A 123 -26.20 -7.53 -13.26
C GLU A 123 -27.01 -8.68 -12.67
N GLU A 124 -26.36 -9.73 -12.15
CA GLU A 124 -27.04 -10.84 -11.49
C GLU A 124 -27.91 -10.37 -10.30
N ARG A 125 -27.38 -9.43 -9.50
CA ARG A 125 -28.14 -8.83 -8.39
C ARG A 125 -29.32 -8.01 -8.88
N GLU A 126 -29.13 -7.21 -9.93
CA GLU A 126 -30.19 -6.38 -10.52
C GLU A 126 -31.28 -7.26 -11.12
N GLU A 127 -30.92 -8.35 -11.79
CA GLU A 127 -31.88 -9.32 -12.32
C GLU A 127 -32.68 -9.99 -11.20
N ALA A 128 -32.02 -10.47 -10.15
CA ALA A 128 -32.69 -11.05 -8.99
C ALA A 128 -33.62 -10.04 -8.30
N GLN A 129 -33.20 -8.77 -8.21
CA GLN A 129 -34.04 -7.70 -7.67
C GLN A 129 -35.23 -7.38 -8.59
N ALA A 130 -35.03 -7.34 -9.90
CA ALA A 130 -36.09 -7.12 -10.88
C ALA A 130 -37.15 -8.23 -10.80
N ARG A 131 -36.72 -9.50 -10.70
CA ARG A 131 -37.61 -10.66 -10.48
C ARG A 131 -38.41 -10.50 -9.18
N ARG A 132 -37.76 -10.14 -8.06
CA ARG A 132 -38.42 -9.90 -6.77
C ARG A 132 -39.42 -8.74 -6.83
N LYS A 133 -39.05 -7.63 -7.47
CA LYS A 133 -39.90 -6.46 -7.64
C LYS A 133 -41.13 -6.78 -8.48
N ALA A 134 -40.96 -7.45 -9.62
CA ALA A 134 -42.07 -7.86 -10.46
C ALA A 134 -43.07 -8.78 -9.72
N LEU A 135 -42.55 -9.72 -8.91
CA LEU A 135 -43.39 -10.56 -8.06
C LEU A 135 -44.14 -9.72 -7.01
N ARG A 136 -43.44 -8.80 -6.33
CA ARG A 136 -44.04 -7.89 -5.33
C ARG A 136 -45.13 -7.02 -5.96
N ASP A 137 -44.90 -6.47 -7.15
CA ASP A 137 -45.85 -5.63 -7.85
C ASP A 137 -47.12 -6.41 -8.21
N LYS A 138 -46.99 -7.67 -8.64
CA LYS A 138 -48.14 -8.58 -8.84
C LYS A 138 -48.88 -8.84 -7.53
N MET A 139 -48.18 -9.07 -6.42
CA MET A 139 -48.78 -9.32 -5.09
C MET A 139 -49.52 -8.10 -4.52
N LEU A 140 -49.07 -6.89 -4.88
CA LEU A 140 -49.64 -5.63 -4.39
C LEU A 140 -50.87 -5.18 -5.18
N LYS A 141 -51.19 -5.83 -6.31
CA LYS A 141 -52.40 -5.53 -7.08
C LYS A 141 -53.65 -5.76 -6.24
N LYS A 142 -54.60 -4.83 -6.35
CA LYS A 142 -55.85 -4.81 -5.59
C LYS A 142 -57.06 -4.71 -6.53
N THR A 143 -58.21 -5.17 -6.06
CA THR A 143 -59.51 -4.99 -6.71
C THR A 143 -59.99 -3.56 -6.53
N ARG A 144 -61.09 -3.18 -7.20
CA ARG A 144 -61.72 -1.85 -7.06
C ARG A 144 -62.06 -1.48 -5.61
N LYS A 145 -62.37 -2.46 -4.77
CA LYS A 145 -62.67 -2.29 -3.33
C LYS A 145 -61.41 -2.33 -2.43
N GLY A 146 -60.21 -2.37 -3.02
CA GLY A 146 -58.94 -2.38 -2.29
C GLY A 146 -58.51 -3.74 -1.73
N GLN A 147 -59.29 -4.80 -1.96
CA GLN A 147 -58.92 -6.16 -1.56
C GLN A 147 -57.78 -6.67 -2.43
N PRO A 148 -56.85 -7.48 -1.89
CA PRO A 148 -55.78 -8.05 -2.69
C PRO A 148 -56.31 -8.96 -3.77
N LEU A 149 -55.70 -8.91 -4.95
CA LEU A 149 -56.14 -9.70 -6.10
C LEU A 149 -55.69 -11.17 -5.92
N MET A 150 -56.63 -12.05 -5.58
CA MET A 150 -56.34 -13.43 -5.17
C MET A 150 -55.67 -14.29 -6.25
N LYS A 151 -55.91 -14.00 -7.54
CA LYS A 151 -55.25 -14.71 -8.67
C LYS A 151 -53.73 -14.80 -8.47
N TYR A 152 -53.08 -13.66 -8.29
CA TYR A 152 -51.61 -13.64 -8.17
C TYR A 152 -51.13 -14.27 -6.86
N ARG A 153 -51.87 -14.11 -5.76
CA ARG A 153 -51.51 -14.72 -4.47
C ARG A 153 -51.56 -16.25 -4.52
N ILE A 154 -52.61 -16.81 -5.12
CA ILE A 154 -52.76 -18.25 -5.30
C ILE A 154 -51.66 -18.78 -6.22
N GLU A 155 -51.39 -18.11 -7.36
CA GLU A 155 -50.27 -18.46 -8.24
C GLU A 155 -48.93 -18.51 -7.49
N HIS A 156 -48.66 -17.53 -6.62
CA HIS A 156 -47.43 -17.52 -5.82
C HIS A 156 -47.35 -18.68 -4.84
N LEU A 157 -48.43 -18.95 -4.09
CA LEU A 157 -48.51 -20.07 -3.14
C LEU A 157 -48.27 -21.41 -3.83
N LEU A 158 -48.91 -21.63 -4.97
CA LEU A 158 -48.73 -22.83 -5.79
C LEU A 158 -47.29 -22.98 -6.28
N SER A 159 -46.69 -21.89 -6.78
CA SER A 159 -45.29 -21.88 -7.22
C SER A 159 -44.32 -22.19 -6.07
N THR A 160 -44.54 -21.65 -4.86
CA THR A 160 -43.72 -21.97 -3.70
C THR A 160 -43.85 -23.42 -3.25
N ILE A 161 -45.07 -23.99 -3.31
CA ILE A 161 -45.29 -25.41 -2.98
C ILE A 161 -44.56 -26.30 -3.99
N GLN A 162 -44.68 -26.02 -5.28
CA GLN A 162 -43.97 -26.75 -6.34
C GLN A 162 -42.45 -26.65 -6.17
N ALA A 163 -41.92 -25.46 -5.90
CA ALA A 163 -40.48 -25.28 -5.66
C ALA A 163 -40.01 -26.04 -4.42
N SER A 164 -40.79 -26.06 -3.34
CA SER A 164 -40.46 -26.84 -2.13
C SER A 164 -40.55 -28.35 -2.32
N SER A 165 -41.35 -28.82 -3.28
CA SER A 165 -41.54 -30.25 -3.57
C SER A 165 -40.51 -30.81 -4.56
N GLN A 166 -39.77 -29.94 -5.26
CA GLN A 166 -38.72 -30.32 -6.22
C GLN A 166 -37.31 -30.29 -5.60
N ILE A 167 -37.20 -29.84 -4.35
CA ILE A 167 -36.00 -29.92 -3.50
C ILE A 167 -36.06 -31.25 -2.74
#